data_AF-A0A950NAG6-F1
#
_entry.id   AF-A0A950NAG6-F1
#
_cell.length_a   1.000
_cell.length_b   1.000
_cell.length_c   1.000
_cell.angle_alpha   90.00
_cell.angle_beta   90.00
_cell.angle_gamma   90.00
#
_symmetry.space_group_name_H-M   'P 1'
#
loop_
_entity.id
_entity.type
_entity.pdbx_description
1 polymer ?
#
loop_
_entity_poly.entity_id
_entity_poly.type
_entity_poly.pdbx_seq_one_letter_code
_entity_poly.pdbx_strand_id
1 'polypeptide(L)' 'MTPTPVILIVEDDESDIIFLKRAFRKIEYPHPLPVAETGRRAVDYLSGTGDYADR' A
#
# COMPACT_ATOMS: atom_id res chain seq x y z
N MET A 1 18.52 4.26 12.51
CA MET A 1 17.59 3.22 12.03
C MET A 1 17.32 3.50 10.57
N THR A 2 17.52 2.53 9.67
CA THR A 2 17.13 2.67 8.27
C THR A 2 15.61 2.50 8.17
N PRO A 3 14.89 3.39 7.47
CA PRO A 3 13.45 3.22 7.30
C PRO A 3 13.16 1.90 6.58
N THR A 4 12.19 1.14 7.08
CA THR A 4 11.72 -0.07 6.42
C THR A 4 11.08 0.33 5.09
N PRO A 5 11.50 -0.26 3.95
CA PRO A 5 10.90 0.05 2.66
C PRO A 5 9.43 -0.36 2.65
N VAL A 6 8.58 0.43 2.03
CA VAL A 6 7.13 0.19 1.91
C VAL A 6 6.71 0.41 0.46
N ILE A 7 5.85 -0.48 -0.07
CA ILE A 7 5.23 -0.31 -1.38
C ILE A 7 3.74 -0.03 -1.18
N LEU A 8 3.29 1.15 -1.63
CA LEU A 8 1.87 1.48 -1.69
C LEU A 8 1.28 0.96 -3.00
N ILE A 9 0.23 0.15 -2.91
CA ILE A 9 -0.59 -0.25 -4.06
C ILE A 9 -1.67 0.82 -4.23
N VAL A 10 -1.76 1.42 -5.42
CA VAL A 10 -2.82 2.36 -5.78
C VAL A 10 -3.63 1.72 -6.91
N GLU A 11 -4.77 1.15 -6.55
CA GLU A 11 -5.60 0.34 -7.43
C GLU A 11 -7.03 0.39 -6.89
N ASP A 12 -8.03 0.64 -7.74
CA ASP A 12 -9.43 0.73 -7.36
C ASP A 12 -10.23 -0.56 -7.68
N ASP A 13 -9.71 -1.43 -8.55
CA ASP A 13 -10.30 -2.74 -8.79
C ASP A 13 -9.90 -3.78 -7.72
N GLU A 14 -10.91 -4.39 -7.08
CA GLU A 14 -10.71 -5.38 -6.03
C GLU A 14 -9.97 -6.64 -6.52
N SER A 15 -10.24 -7.07 -7.76
CA SER A 15 -9.61 -8.26 -8.33
C SER A 15 -8.11 -8.03 -8.51
N ASP A 16 -7.72 -6.86 -9.04
CA ASP A 16 -6.33 -6.49 -9.24
C ASP A 16 -5.58 -6.35 -7.91
N ILE A 17 -6.21 -5.74 -6.89
CA ILE A 17 -5.66 -5.71 -5.52
C ILE A 17 -5.40 -7.14 -5.02
N ILE A 18 -6.35 -8.07 -5.19
CA ILE A 18 -6.22 -9.46 -4.75
C ILE A 18 -5.07 -10.16 -5.50
N PHE A 19 -4.96 -9.96 -6.81
CA PHE A 19 -3.89 -10.56 -7.62
C PHE A 19 -2.51 -10.01 -7.22
N LEU A 20 -2.37 -8.70 -7.02
CA LEU A 20 -1.13 -8.08 -6.55
C LEU A 20 -0.74 -8.60 -5.16
N LYS A 21 -1.65 -8.59 -4.19
CA LYS A 21 -1.40 -9.15 -2.84
C LYS A 21 -1.01 -10.63 -2.90
N ARG A 22 -1.58 -11.41 -3.82
CA ARG A 22 -1.20 -12.81 -4.00
C ARG A 22 0.20 -12.94 -4.60
N ALA A 23 0.56 -12.11 -5.59
CA ALA A 23 1.88 -12.11 -6.20
C ALA A 23 2.99 -11.80 -5.17
N PHE A 24 2.81 -10.77 -4.35
CA PHE A 24 3.76 -10.45 -3.28
C PHE A 24 3.84 -11.53 -2.19
N ARG A 25 2.72 -12.17 -1.85
CA ARG A 25 2.72 -13.31 -0.92
C ARG A 25 3.53 -14.50 -1.45
N LYS A 26 3.50 -14.77 -2.77
CA LYS A 26 4.25 -15.87 -3.38
C LYS A 26 5.76 -15.69 -3.33
N ILE A 27 6.25 -14.45 -3.26
CA ILE A 27 7.68 -14.13 -3.17
C ILE A 27 8.11 -13.84 -1.73
N GLU A 28 7.23 -14.09 -0.75
CA GLU A 28 7.48 -13.85 0.67
C GLU A 28 7.96 -12.42 0.96
N TYR A 29 7.36 -11.42 0.29
CA TYR A 29 7.75 -10.02 0.46
C TYR A 29 7.56 -9.59 1.93
N PRO A 30 8.63 -9.19 2.64
CA PRO A 30 8.59 -9.08 4.10
C PRO A 30 8.09 -7.73 4.60
N HIS A 31 7.77 -6.80 3.71
CA HIS A 31 7.41 -5.43 4.08
C HIS A 31 5.91 -5.15 3.90
N PRO A 32 5.36 -4.14 4.60
CA PRO A 32 3.96 -3.75 4.46
C PRO A 32 3.58 -3.41 3.02
N LEU A 33 2.35 -3.81 2.65
CA LEU A 33 1.71 -3.53 1.36
C LEU A 33 0.36 -2.83 1.56
N PRO A 34 0.37 -1.57 2.02
CA PRO A 34 -0.84 -0.76 2.12
C PRO A 34 -1.50 -0.58 0.75
N VAL A 35 -2.81 -0.40 0.76
CA VAL A 35 -3.63 -0.22 -0.44
C VAL A 35 -4.39 1.10 -0.33
N ALA A 36 -4.37 1.88 -1.41
CA ALA A 36 -5.20 3.05 -1.61
C ALA A 36 -6.12 2.83 -2.81
N GLU A 37 -7.42 2.68 -2.53
CA GLU A 37 -8.47 2.44 -3.55
C GLU A 37 -8.84 3.68 -4.35
N THR A 38 -8.25 4.84 -4.04
CA THR A 38 -8.47 6.07 -4.81
C THR A 38 -7.21 6.91 -4.85
N GLY A 39 -7.12 7.78 -5.86
CA GLY A 39 -6.04 8.78 -5.93
C GLY A 39 -6.00 9.69 -4.69
N ARG A 40 -7.17 10.02 -4.11
CA ARG A 40 -7.22 10.82 -2.88
C ARG A 40 -6.60 10.08 -1.70
N ARG A 41 -6.97 8.81 -1.49
CA ARG A 41 -6.36 7.97 -0.44
C ARG A 41 -4.87 7.80 -0.66
N ALA A 42 -4.40 7.72 -1.91
CA ALA A 42 -2.98 7.62 -2.23
C ALA A 42 -2.23 8.89 -1.83
N VAL A 43 -2.77 10.06 -2.16
CA VAL A 43 -2.19 11.35 -1.75
C VAL A 43 -2.19 11.50 -0.24
N ASP A 44 -3.30 11.19 0.43
CA ASP A 44 -3.39 11.29 1.89
C ASP A 44 -2.38 10.33 2.57
N TYR A 45 -2.21 9.11 2.04
CA TYR A 45 -1.21 8.15 2.51
C TYR A 45 0.22 8.68 2.29
N LEU A 46 0.55 9.16 1.09
CA LEU A 46 1.89 9.68 0.77
C LEU A 46 2.24 10.94 1.56
N SER A 47 1.24 11.74 1.90
CA SER A 47 1.41 12.98 2.66
C SER A 47 1.44 12.76 4.18
N GLY A 48 1.09 11.55 4.66
CA GLY A 48 0.97 11.27 6.10
C GLY A 48 -0.13 12.11 6.75
N THR A 49 -1.30 12.19 6.11
CA THR A 49 -2.42 13.03 6.56
C THR A 49 -3.71 12.23 6.68
N GLY A 50 -4.69 12.79 7.39
CA GLY A 50 -5.98 12.13 7.61
C GLY A 50 -5.80 10.83 8.39
N ASP A 51 -6.38 9.75 7.89
CA ASP A 51 -6.32 8.41 8.49
C ASP A 51 -4.89 7.79 8.51
N TYR A 52 -3.91 8.45 7.90
CA TYR A 52 -2.53 7.97 7.78
C TYR A 52 -1.52 8.88 8.50
N ALA A 53 -1.99 9.72 9.43
CA ALA A 53 -1.15 10.65 10.17
C ALA A 53 -0.11 9.98 11.09
N ASP A 54 -0.29 8.69 11.39
CA ASP A 54 0.56 7.88 12.25
C ASP A 54 1.40 6.83 11.48
N ARG A 55 1.47 6.92 10.15
CA ARG A 55 2.24 5.97 9.32
C ARG A 55 3.76 6.11 9.43
#